data_AF-A0A4R0IA62-F1
#
_entry.id   AF-A0A4R0IA62-F1
#
_cell.length_a   1.000
_cell.length_b   1.000
_cell.length_c   1.000
_cell.angle_alpha   90.00
_cell.angle_beta   90.00
_cell.angle_gamma   90.00
#
_symmetry.space_group_name_H-M   'P 1'
#
loop_
_entity.id
_entity.type
_entity.pdbx_description
1 polymer ?
#
loop_
_entity_poly.entity_id
_entity_poly.type
_entity_poly.pdbx_seq_one_letter_code
_entity_poly.pdbx_strand_id
1 'polypeptide(L)'
;MSQGASYAAAGVDIEAGDRAVELMKEWVAKATRPEVVGGLGGFAGLFDATALTSYRRPLLATSTDGIGTKVAIAQKLGKHDTIGFDLVGMVVDDLVVCGAEPLFMTDYICTGKVVPETIAQIVKGIAEACVEAGTALVGGETAEHPGLLEPDEYDVAGAATGVVEADEVLGAERVRAGDVVLAMASSGLHSNGYSLVRHVFFDRAKWTLDRVVPELGTTLGEVLLTPTRVYAKHCLELIQALNGDQKPLHAMSHITGGGFAANLARVIPDELSVRIDRSTWTPAPIFGLVGLLGDVALPELEKTLNMGAGMVAVLDPSAADAAVQELAARDIPAWVCGEVTATPGGTVALEGTYAK
;
A
#
# COMPACT_ATOMS: atom_id res chain seq x y z
N MET A 1 -14.44 -33.93 -38.72
CA MET A 1 -13.03 -33.86 -38.27
C MET A 1 -13.04 -33.14 -36.93
N SER A 2 -12.57 -33.79 -35.86
CA SER A 2 -12.49 -33.16 -34.54
C SER A 2 -11.52 -31.98 -34.61
N GLN A 3 -11.99 -30.77 -34.31
CA GLN A 3 -11.08 -29.68 -33.96
C GLN A 3 -10.33 -30.14 -32.71
N GLY A 4 -9.03 -30.40 -32.85
CA GLY A 4 -8.18 -30.78 -31.73
C GLY A 4 -8.08 -29.63 -30.73
N ALA A 5 -7.78 -29.96 -29.47
CA ALA A 5 -7.47 -28.95 -28.46
C ALA A 5 -6.26 -28.12 -28.93
N SER A 6 -6.43 -26.81 -29.03
CA SER A 6 -5.36 -25.83 -29.26
C SER A 6 -5.38 -24.81 -28.11
N TYR A 7 -4.27 -24.10 -27.91
CA TYR A 7 -4.16 -23.07 -26.88
C TYR A 7 -5.22 -21.97 -27.07
N ALA A 8 -5.49 -21.59 -28.32
CA ALA A 8 -6.60 -20.71 -28.70
C ALA A 8 -7.98 -21.33 -28.46
N ALA A 9 -8.16 -22.63 -28.72
CA ALA A 9 -9.43 -23.32 -28.41
C ALA A 9 -9.66 -23.51 -26.90
N ALA A 10 -8.61 -23.36 -26.08
CA ALA A 10 -8.69 -23.32 -24.62
C ALA A 10 -8.96 -21.91 -24.07
N GLY A 11 -9.06 -20.90 -24.94
CA GLY A 11 -9.40 -19.51 -24.59
C GLY A 11 -8.30 -18.49 -24.86
N VAL A 12 -7.04 -18.93 -24.95
CA VAL A 12 -5.87 -18.03 -24.85
C VAL A 12 -5.52 -17.35 -26.18
N ASP A 13 -5.47 -16.02 -26.18
CA ASP A 13 -5.18 -15.17 -27.35
C ASP A 13 -3.77 -14.57 -27.30
N ILE A 14 -2.88 -15.09 -28.16
CA ILE A 14 -1.48 -14.64 -28.25
C ILE A 14 -1.39 -13.23 -28.85
N GLU A 15 -2.25 -12.87 -29.81
CA GLU A 15 -2.22 -11.53 -30.44
C GLU A 15 -2.66 -10.45 -29.45
N ALA A 16 -3.61 -10.78 -28.56
CA ALA A 16 -4.01 -9.92 -27.47
C ALA A 16 -2.85 -9.69 -26.48
N GLY A 17 -2.10 -10.74 -26.15
CA GLY A 17 -0.88 -10.64 -25.33
C GLY A 17 0.16 -9.71 -25.94
N ASP A 18 0.50 -9.89 -27.22
CA ASP A 18 1.47 -9.05 -27.92
C ASP A 18 1.03 -7.58 -27.96
N ARG A 19 -0.26 -7.31 -28.20
CA ARG A 19 -0.82 -5.95 -28.16
C ARG A 19 -0.71 -5.33 -26.76
N ALA A 20 -0.98 -6.10 -25.71
CA ALA A 20 -0.84 -5.62 -24.33
C ALA A 20 0.61 -5.21 -24.05
N VAL A 21 1.57 -6.04 -24.47
CA VAL A 21 3.01 -5.75 -24.39
C VAL A 21 3.36 -4.44 -25.09
N GLU A 22 2.92 -4.22 -26.33
CA GLU A 22 3.19 -2.96 -27.04
C GLU A 22 2.62 -1.72 -26.31
N LEU A 23 1.41 -1.83 -25.76
CA LEU A 23 0.76 -0.72 -25.05
C LEU A 23 1.44 -0.37 -23.71
N MET A 24 2.00 -1.36 -23.03
CA MET A 24 2.62 -1.15 -21.70
C MET A 24 4.11 -0.80 -21.75
N LYS A 25 4.79 -1.04 -22.88
CA LYS A 25 6.25 -0.80 -23.04
C LYS A 25 6.71 0.57 -22.56
N GLU A 26 5.99 1.64 -22.91
CA GLU A 26 6.39 3.00 -22.54
C GLU A 26 6.34 3.25 -21.03
N TRP A 27 5.43 2.57 -20.32
CA TRP A 27 5.21 2.76 -18.89
C TRP A 27 6.27 1.99 -18.11
N VAL A 28 6.51 0.74 -18.46
CA VAL A 28 7.58 -0.05 -17.83
C VAL A 28 8.95 0.58 -18.05
N ALA A 29 9.20 1.17 -19.23
CA ALA A 29 10.45 1.88 -19.51
C ALA A 29 10.68 3.11 -18.58
N LYS A 30 9.61 3.70 -18.03
CA LYS A 30 9.69 4.78 -17.03
C LYS A 30 9.98 4.25 -15.63
N ALA A 31 9.43 3.08 -15.30
CA ALA A 31 9.60 2.40 -14.00
C ALA A 31 10.93 1.64 -13.91
N THR A 32 12.04 2.33 -14.21
CA THR A 32 13.39 1.76 -14.22
C THR A 32 14.29 2.44 -13.21
N ARG A 33 15.44 1.83 -12.95
CA ARG A 33 16.53 2.39 -12.14
C ARG A 33 17.88 2.14 -12.83
N PRO A 34 18.95 2.89 -12.48
CA PRO A 34 20.28 2.69 -13.07
C PRO A 34 20.83 1.26 -12.93
N GLU A 35 20.43 0.54 -11.89
CA GLU A 35 20.85 -0.84 -11.62
C GLU A 35 20.11 -1.88 -12.49
N VAL A 36 19.05 -1.51 -13.21
CA VAL A 36 18.34 -2.46 -14.09
C VAL A 36 19.20 -2.80 -15.31
N VAL A 37 19.38 -4.10 -15.55
CA VAL A 37 20.19 -4.60 -16.68
C VAL A 37 19.28 -5.22 -17.74
N GLY A 38 19.32 -4.66 -18.95
CA GLY A 38 18.54 -5.14 -20.09
C GLY A 38 17.19 -4.42 -20.24
N GLY A 39 16.20 -5.10 -20.82
CA GLY A 39 14.87 -4.55 -21.06
C GLY A 39 13.79 -5.62 -21.04
N LEU A 40 12.55 -5.21 -21.27
CA LEU A 40 11.38 -6.09 -21.33
C LEU A 40 11.53 -7.20 -22.37
N GLY A 41 11.06 -8.41 -22.03
CA GLY A 41 11.00 -9.56 -22.93
C GLY A 41 12.10 -10.62 -22.74
N GLY A 42 13.00 -10.44 -21.76
CA GLY A 42 13.88 -11.51 -21.29
C GLY A 42 13.14 -12.52 -20.39
N PHE A 43 13.72 -13.71 -20.19
CA PHE A 43 13.15 -14.73 -19.27
C PHE A 43 13.07 -14.29 -17.80
N ALA A 44 13.84 -13.27 -17.42
CA ALA A 44 13.87 -12.70 -16.07
C ALA A 44 14.36 -11.25 -16.11
N GLY A 45 13.90 -10.45 -15.14
CA GLY A 45 14.48 -9.15 -14.83
C GLY A 45 15.85 -9.31 -14.16
N LEU A 46 16.82 -8.50 -14.57
CA LEU A 46 18.16 -8.50 -13.97
C LEU A 46 18.41 -7.16 -13.26
N PHE A 47 18.99 -7.22 -12.07
CA PHE A 47 19.35 -6.07 -11.26
C PHE A 47 20.81 -6.18 -10.84
N ASP A 48 21.60 -5.13 -11.08
CA ASP A 48 23.02 -5.07 -10.76
C ASP A 48 23.22 -4.96 -9.25
N ALA A 49 23.66 -6.06 -8.64
CA ALA A 49 23.93 -6.14 -7.22
C ALA A 49 25.21 -5.37 -6.79
N THR A 50 25.95 -4.74 -7.70
CA THR A 50 27.16 -3.97 -7.37
C THR A 50 26.86 -2.84 -6.38
N ALA A 51 25.67 -2.21 -6.46
CA ALA A 51 25.23 -1.19 -5.50
C ALA A 51 25.22 -1.71 -4.06
N LEU A 52 24.99 -3.01 -3.84
CA LEU A 52 25.01 -3.62 -2.50
C LEU A 52 26.41 -3.64 -1.87
N THR A 53 27.47 -3.46 -2.67
CA THR A 53 28.85 -3.46 -2.16
C THR A 53 29.21 -2.19 -1.38
N SER A 54 28.38 -1.14 -1.43
CA SER A 54 28.55 0.05 -0.58
C SER A 54 28.04 -0.15 0.85
N TYR A 55 27.25 -1.19 1.10
CA TYR A 55 26.77 -1.54 2.43
C TYR A 55 27.81 -2.37 3.19
N ARG A 56 27.91 -2.19 4.51
CA ARG A 56 28.79 -2.98 5.39
C ARG A 56 28.24 -4.39 5.57
N ARG A 57 26.93 -4.50 5.82
CA ARG A 57 26.22 -5.77 6.00
C ARG A 57 24.78 -5.61 5.48
N PRO A 58 24.59 -5.63 4.15
CA PRO A 58 23.27 -5.47 3.56
C PRO A 58 22.36 -6.64 3.95
N LEU A 59 21.13 -6.33 4.35
CA LEU A 59 20.04 -7.27 4.51
C LEU A 59 19.04 -7.04 3.40
N LEU A 60 18.59 -8.12 2.76
CA LEU A 60 17.50 -8.07 1.79
C LEU A 60 16.18 -8.30 2.51
N ALA A 61 15.24 -7.38 2.32
CA ALA A 61 13.85 -7.49 2.77
C ALA A 61 12.97 -7.84 1.58
N THR A 62 11.96 -8.67 1.78
CA THR A 62 10.99 -9.06 0.75
C THR A 62 9.58 -8.85 1.27
N SER A 63 8.69 -8.41 0.39
CA SER A 63 7.26 -8.24 0.65
C SER A 63 6.47 -8.75 -0.55
N THR A 64 5.30 -9.32 -0.31
CA THR A 64 4.35 -9.71 -1.34
C THR A 64 2.94 -9.46 -0.86
N ASP A 65 2.11 -8.91 -1.73
CA ASP A 65 0.72 -8.61 -1.44
C ASP A 65 -0.10 -8.54 -2.73
N GLY A 66 -1.42 -8.50 -2.56
CA GLY A 66 -2.38 -8.20 -3.62
C GLY A 66 -3.16 -6.93 -3.32
N ILE A 67 -3.96 -6.51 -4.29
CA ILE A 67 -4.85 -5.34 -4.12
C ILE A 67 -6.03 -5.68 -3.19
N GLY A 68 -6.48 -6.94 -3.22
CA GLY A 68 -7.67 -7.37 -2.50
C GLY A 68 -8.96 -6.90 -3.17
N THR A 69 -10.07 -6.89 -2.42
CA THR A 69 -11.42 -6.79 -3.00
C THR A 69 -11.82 -5.42 -3.56
N LYS A 70 -10.88 -4.45 -3.54
CA LYS A 70 -10.98 -3.15 -4.21
C LYS A 70 -10.99 -3.29 -5.74
N VAL A 71 -10.38 -4.35 -6.31
CA VAL A 71 -10.40 -4.62 -7.76
C VAL A 71 -11.82 -4.67 -8.34
N ALA A 72 -12.80 -5.11 -7.56
CA ALA A 72 -14.19 -5.13 -8.01
C ALA A 72 -14.81 -3.74 -8.18
N ILE A 73 -14.30 -2.72 -7.50
CA ILE A 73 -14.72 -1.33 -7.71
C ILE A 73 -14.17 -0.83 -9.05
N ALA A 74 -12.89 -1.10 -9.31
CA ALA A 74 -12.21 -0.79 -10.56
C ALA A 74 -12.91 -1.43 -11.77
N GLN A 75 -13.20 -2.73 -11.68
CA GLN A 75 -13.94 -3.50 -12.69
C GLN A 75 -15.30 -2.89 -12.98
N LYS A 76 -16.10 -2.60 -11.94
CA LYS A 76 -17.43 -2.01 -12.12
C LYS A 76 -17.42 -0.60 -12.72
N LEU A 77 -16.34 0.15 -12.51
CA LEU A 77 -16.19 1.50 -13.07
C LEU A 77 -15.48 1.53 -14.42
N GLY A 78 -14.87 0.43 -14.86
CA GLY A 78 -13.99 0.40 -16.03
C GLY A 78 -12.80 1.34 -15.88
N LYS A 79 -12.29 1.51 -14.65
CA LYS A 79 -11.14 2.39 -14.32
C LYS A 79 -10.06 1.55 -13.67
N HIS A 80 -8.97 1.30 -14.38
CA HIS A 80 -7.93 0.35 -13.98
C HIS A 80 -6.54 0.99 -13.81
N ASP A 81 -6.39 2.26 -14.18
CA ASP A 81 -5.10 2.96 -14.22
C ASP A 81 -4.61 3.46 -12.86
N THR A 82 -5.45 3.38 -11.83
CA THR A 82 -5.07 3.76 -10.45
C THR A 82 -4.79 2.59 -9.53
N ILE A 83 -5.29 1.39 -9.84
CA ILE A 83 -5.19 0.24 -8.92
C ILE A 83 -3.77 -0.31 -8.77
N GLY A 84 -2.86 0.08 -9.67
CA GLY A 84 -1.44 -0.23 -9.50
C GLY A 84 -0.81 0.51 -8.32
N PHE A 85 -1.28 1.71 -7.96
CA PHE A 85 -0.85 2.38 -6.72
C PHE A 85 -1.28 1.62 -5.47
N ASP A 86 -2.46 0.98 -5.53
CA ASP A 86 -2.92 0.12 -4.45
C ASP A 86 -2.01 -1.09 -4.30
N LEU A 87 -1.63 -1.74 -5.41
CA LEU A 87 -0.69 -2.86 -5.36
C LEU A 87 0.68 -2.45 -4.83
N VAL A 88 1.28 -1.42 -5.45
CA VAL A 88 2.64 -1.01 -5.11
C VAL A 88 2.70 -0.51 -3.68
N GLY A 89 1.76 0.35 -3.25
CA GLY A 89 1.69 0.84 -1.87
C GLY A 89 1.63 -0.29 -0.85
N MET A 90 0.77 -1.30 -1.06
CA MET A 90 0.69 -2.46 -0.17
C MET A 90 2.03 -3.21 -0.05
N VAL A 91 2.77 -3.35 -1.14
CA VAL A 91 4.02 -4.11 -1.15
C VAL A 91 5.21 -3.30 -0.63
N VAL A 92 5.42 -2.08 -1.15
CA VAL A 92 6.64 -1.30 -0.86
C VAL A 92 6.57 -0.57 0.47
N ASP A 93 5.38 -0.19 0.94
CA ASP A 93 5.24 0.45 2.25
C ASP A 93 5.49 -0.55 3.38
N ASP A 94 5.26 -1.84 3.16
CA ASP A 94 5.65 -2.93 4.07
C ASP A 94 7.17 -3.19 4.08
N LEU A 95 7.92 -2.76 3.06
CA LEU A 95 9.39 -2.82 3.10
C LEU A 95 9.95 -1.68 3.94
N VAL A 96 9.42 -0.47 3.78
CA VAL A 96 10.03 0.71 4.43
C VAL A 96 9.83 0.72 5.94
N VAL A 97 8.88 -0.05 6.50
CA VAL A 97 8.65 -0.09 7.96
C VAL A 97 9.89 -0.55 8.74
N CYS A 98 10.75 -1.38 8.14
CA CYS A 98 12.04 -1.78 8.73
C CYS A 98 13.22 -0.93 8.24
N GLY A 99 12.96 0.11 7.45
CA GLY A 99 13.95 1.00 6.86
C GLY A 99 14.55 0.50 5.54
N ALA A 100 13.95 -0.50 4.89
CA ALA A 100 14.46 -1.01 3.62
C ALA A 100 14.10 -0.10 2.44
N GLU A 101 15.10 0.23 1.62
CA GLU A 101 14.92 0.89 0.33
C GLU A 101 14.38 -0.13 -0.69
N PRO A 102 13.19 0.08 -1.29
CA PRO A 102 12.69 -0.78 -2.36
C PRO A 102 13.59 -0.71 -3.61
N LEU A 103 14.15 -1.84 -4.03
CA LEU A 103 15.03 -1.91 -5.20
C LEU A 103 14.24 -2.22 -6.46
N PHE A 104 13.55 -3.37 -6.45
CA PHE A 104 12.82 -3.85 -7.60
C PHE A 104 11.56 -4.62 -7.20
N MET A 105 10.62 -4.68 -8.14
CA MET A 105 9.33 -5.32 -8.03
C MET A 105 9.02 -6.17 -9.26
N THR A 106 8.22 -7.21 -9.04
CA THR A 106 7.52 -7.95 -10.09
C THR A 106 6.03 -8.01 -9.82
N ASP A 107 5.21 -8.03 -10.87
CA ASP A 107 3.76 -8.19 -10.79
C ASP A 107 3.26 -9.51 -11.41
N TYR A 108 2.07 -9.94 -10.99
CA TYR A 108 1.36 -11.08 -11.55
C TYR A 108 -0.11 -10.70 -11.72
N ILE A 109 -0.57 -10.65 -12.96
CA ILE A 109 -1.96 -10.36 -13.32
C ILE A 109 -2.63 -11.66 -13.74
N CYS A 110 -3.69 -12.03 -13.04
CA CYS A 110 -4.56 -13.15 -13.39
C CYS A 110 -5.89 -12.60 -13.91
N THR A 111 -6.34 -13.02 -15.09
CA THR A 111 -7.57 -12.51 -15.70
C THR A 111 -8.41 -13.63 -16.30
N GLY A 112 -9.74 -13.51 -16.33
CA GLY A 112 -10.61 -14.45 -17.04
C GLY A 112 -10.45 -14.36 -18.55
N LYS A 113 -10.18 -13.15 -19.07
CA LYS A 113 -9.82 -12.91 -20.47
C LYS A 113 -8.84 -11.74 -20.58
N VAL A 114 -7.84 -11.86 -21.47
CA VAL A 114 -6.94 -10.76 -21.79
C VAL A 114 -7.69 -9.71 -22.62
N VAL A 115 -7.88 -8.55 -22.01
CA VAL A 115 -8.28 -7.31 -22.70
C VAL A 115 -7.07 -6.37 -22.71
N PRO A 116 -6.39 -6.19 -23.86
CA PRO A 116 -5.09 -5.52 -23.91
C PRO A 116 -5.08 -4.12 -23.29
N GLU A 117 -6.14 -3.34 -23.50
CA GLU A 117 -6.29 -1.99 -22.95
C GLU A 117 -6.43 -2.00 -21.43
N THR A 118 -7.15 -2.96 -20.86
CA THR A 118 -7.29 -3.13 -19.41
C THR A 118 -5.95 -3.50 -18.78
N ILE A 119 -5.25 -4.49 -19.34
CA ILE A 119 -3.92 -4.90 -18.85
C ILE A 119 -2.94 -3.72 -18.92
N ALA A 120 -2.92 -2.98 -20.03
CA ALA A 120 -2.05 -1.82 -20.18
C ALA A 120 -2.36 -0.71 -19.16
N GLN A 121 -3.62 -0.49 -18.81
CA GLN A 121 -3.99 0.45 -17.75
C GLN A 121 -3.51 -0.01 -16.37
N ILE A 122 -3.68 -1.29 -16.03
CA ILE A 122 -3.19 -1.86 -14.77
C ILE A 122 -1.67 -1.67 -14.66
N VAL A 123 -0.93 -2.09 -15.70
CA VAL A 123 0.54 -1.97 -15.73
C VAL A 123 0.99 -0.53 -15.73
N LYS A 124 0.27 0.39 -16.40
CA LYS A 124 0.52 1.83 -16.30
C LYS A 124 0.47 2.29 -14.84
N GLY A 125 -0.58 1.94 -14.10
CA GLY A 125 -0.72 2.32 -12.69
C GLY A 125 0.40 1.73 -11.82
N ILE A 126 0.81 0.48 -12.08
CA ILE A 126 1.91 -0.17 -11.35
C ILE A 126 3.20 0.59 -11.62
N ALA A 127 3.50 0.86 -12.89
CA ALA A 127 4.71 1.57 -13.30
C ALA A 127 4.77 3.00 -12.73
N GLU A 128 3.67 3.76 -12.77
CA GLU A 128 3.61 5.11 -12.19
C GLU A 128 3.84 5.08 -10.68
N ALA A 129 3.25 4.12 -9.96
CA ALA A 129 3.47 3.94 -8.53
C ALA A 129 4.89 3.46 -8.21
N CYS A 130 5.50 2.61 -9.05
CA CYS A 130 6.89 2.22 -8.92
C CYS A 130 7.84 3.43 -9.03
N VAL A 131 7.57 4.34 -9.96
CA VAL A 131 8.30 5.61 -10.10
C VAL A 131 8.15 6.48 -8.85
N GLU A 132 6.94 6.60 -8.30
CA GLU A 132 6.69 7.34 -7.05
C GLU A 132 7.47 6.75 -5.86
N ALA A 133 7.47 5.41 -5.73
CA ALA A 133 8.19 4.68 -4.70
C ALA A 133 9.71 4.70 -4.87
N GLY A 134 10.22 5.01 -6.08
CA GLY A 134 11.62 4.84 -6.44
C GLY A 134 12.05 3.38 -6.62
N THR A 135 11.12 2.47 -6.91
CA THR A 135 11.40 1.05 -7.17
C THR A 135 11.35 0.74 -8.67
N ALA A 136 12.17 -0.20 -9.15
CA ALA A 136 12.12 -0.63 -10.55
C ALA A 136 11.07 -1.74 -10.76
N LEU A 137 10.27 -1.67 -11.83
CA LEU A 137 9.45 -2.79 -12.29
C LEU A 137 10.29 -3.66 -13.24
N VAL A 138 10.82 -4.77 -12.75
CA VAL A 138 11.83 -5.57 -13.49
C VAL A 138 11.23 -6.74 -14.26
N GLY A 139 9.98 -7.10 -14.00
CA GLY A 139 9.28 -8.16 -14.73
C GLY A 139 7.85 -8.33 -14.23
N GLY A 140 7.08 -9.10 -14.98
CA GLY A 140 5.72 -9.46 -14.60
C GLY A 140 5.19 -10.57 -15.48
N GLU A 141 4.01 -11.07 -15.14
CA GLU A 141 3.34 -12.14 -15.90
C GLU A 141 1.85 -11.85 -16.00
N THR A 142 1.25 -12.19 -17.14
CA THR A 142 -0.20 -12.11 -17.36
C THR A 142 -0.74 -13.48 -17.72
N ALA A 143 -1.53 -14.05 -16.81
CA ALA A 143 -2.13 -15.37 -16.98
C ALA A 143 -3.64 -15.26 -17.25
N GLU A 144 -4.09 -15.96 -18.29
CA GLU A 144 -5.53 -16.08 -18.59
C GLU A 144 -6.07 -17.40 -18.01
N HIS A 145 -7.07 -17.32 -17.13
CA HIS A 145 -7.66 -18.45 -16.41
C HIS A 145 -9.16 -18.62 -16.75
N PRO A 146 -9.51 -18.98 -18.00
CA PRO A 146 -10.90 -19.15 -18.40
C PRO A 146 -11.57 -20.28 -17.62
N GLY A 147 -12.77 -20.02 -17.10
CA GLY A 147 -13.54 -20.96 -16.29
C GLY A 147 -13.16 -21.00 -14.80
N LEU A 148 -12.12 -20.26 -14.39
CA LEU A 148 -11.85 -19.95 -12.98
C LEU A 148 -12.28 -18.52 -12.61
N LEU A 149 -12.02 -17.56 -13.51
CA LEU A 149 -12.48 -16.18 -13.42
C LEU A 149 -13.50 -15.90 -14.52
N GLU A 150 -14.49 -15.05 -14.23
CA GLU A 150 -15.39 -14.54 -15.27
C GLU A 150 -14.61 -13.66 -16.27
N PRO A 151 -15.08 -13.50 -17.52
CA PRO A 151 -14.30 -12.85 -18.58
C PRO A 151 -13.83 -11.41 -18.28
N ASP A 152 -14.52 -10.68 -17.41
CA ASP A 152 -14.20 -9.31 -16.99
C ASP A 152 -13.51 -9.23 -15.61
N GLU A 153 -13.34 -10.37 -14.94
CA GLU A 153 -12.67 -10.44 -13.65
C GLU A 153 -11.16 -10.62 -13.81
N TYR A 154 -10.43 -9.95 -12.93
CA TYR A 154 -9.00 -10.08 -12.76
C TYR A 154 -8.61 -9.92 -11.29
N ASP A 155 -7.43 -10.44 -10.95
CA ASP A 155 -6.73 -10.21 -9.70
C ASP A 155 -5.27 -9.85 -9.99
N VAL A 156 -4.65 -9.10 -9.08
CA VAL A 156 -3.29 -8.61 -9.25
C VAL A 156 -2.52 -8.80 -7.95
N ALA A 157 -1.37 -9.45 -8.07
CA ALA A 157 -0.41 -9.63 -7.00
C ALA A 157 0.95 -9.03 -7.39
N GLY A 158 1.76 -8.76 -6.38
CA GLY A 158 3.07 -8.17 -6.55
C GLY A 158 4.04 -8.67 -5.50
N ALA A 159 5.32 -8.58 -5.82
CA ALA A 159 6.40 -8.86 -4.89
C ALA A 159 7.53 -7.88 -5.12
N ALA A 160 8.11 -7.35 -4.05
CA ALA A 160 9.25 -6.45 -4.12
C ALA A 160 10.36 -6.90 -3.19
N THR A 161 11.58 -6.58 -3.58
CA THR A 161 12.78 -6.76 -2.77
C THR A 161 13.39 -5.40 -2.47
N GLY A 162 13.72 -5.17 -1.21
CA GLY A 162 14.43 -3.99 -0.75
C GLY A 162 15.73 -4.33 -0.02
N VAL A 163 16.51 -3.32 0.31
CA VAL A 163 17.77 -3.45 1.06
C VAL A 163 17.81 -2.50 2.25
N VAL A 164 18.35 -2.97 3.37
CA VAL A 164 18.64 -2.16 4.56
C VAL A 164 20.01 -2.53 5.12
N GLU A 165 20.73 -1.55 5.68
CA GLU A 165 21.95 -1.82 6.43
C GLU A 165 21.59 -2.46 7.78
N ALA A 166 22.31 -3.52 8.18
CA ALA A 166 21.92 -4.34 9.33
C ALA A 166 21.82 -3.57 10.66
N ASP A 167 22.62 -2.52 10.87
CA ASP A 167 22.59 -1.68 12.07
C ASP A 167 21.66 -0.45 11.93
N GLU A 168 20.99 -0.29 10.79
CA GLU A 168 19.98 0.73 10.52
C GLU A 168 18.54 0.20 10.54
N VAL A 169 18.34 -1.12 10.62
CA VAL A 169 17.01 -1.76 10.72
C VAL A 169 16.19 -1.15 11.85
N LEU A 170 15.02 -0.61 11.51
CA LEU A 170 14.03 -0.11 12.47
C LEU A 170 13.23 -1.28 13.06
N GLY A 171 12.77 -1.13 14.31
CA GLY A 171 12.04 -2.20 14.97
C GLY A 171 11.76 -1.98 16.46
N ALA A 172 11.04 -2.95 17.03
CA ALA A 172 10.59 -2.92 18.42
C ALA A 172 11.74 -2.78 19.43
N GLU A 173 12.93 -3.26 19.08
CA GLU A 173 14.13 -3.19 19.91
C GLU A 173 14.66 -1.77 20.13
N ARG A 174 14.22 -0.80 19.30
CA ARG A 174 14.58 0.62 19.44
C ARG A 174 13.58 1.40 20.26
N VAL A 175 12.34 0.93 20.37
CA VAL A 175 11.23 1.65 21.03
C VAL A 175 11.50 1.80 22.53
N ARG A 176 11.20 2.97 23.07
CA ARG A 176 11.41 3.35 24.48
C ARG A 176 10.14 3.93 25.09
N ALA A 177 10.01 3.81 26.41
CA ALA A 177 8.99 4.54 27.14
C ALA A 177 9.23 6.05 26.98
N GLY A 178 8.17 6.80 26.68
CA GLY A 178 8.22 8.23 26.41
C GLY A 178 8.34 8.58 24.92
N ASP A 179 8.58 7.61 24.03
CA ASP A 179 8.50 7.87 22.59
C ASP A 179 7.11 8.39 22.21
N VAL A 180 7.05 9.25 21.20
CA VAL A 180 5.79 9.70 20.62
C VAL A 180 5.41 8.88 19.40
N VAL A 181 4.11 8.83 19.14
CA VAL A 181 3.55 8.21 17.94
C VAL A 181 3.11 9.30 16.97
N LEU A 182 3.71 9.30 15.79
CA LEU A 182 3.42 10.21 14.70
C LEU A 182 2.64 9.47 13.61
N ALA A 183 1.41 9.88 13.34
CA ALA A 183 0.59 9.36 12.26
C ALA A 183 0.81 10.16 10.97
N MET A 184 0.78 9.47 9.83
CA MET A 184 0.80 10.04 8.48
C MET A 184 -0.55 9.80 7.81
N ALA A 185 -1.12 10.85 7.21
CA ALA A 185 -2.47 10.82 6.64
C ALA A 185 -2.61 9.80 5.51
N SER A 186 -3.64 8.94 5.62
CA SER A 186 -4.10 8.15 4.47
C SER A 186 -4.79 9.03 3.43
N SER A 187 -4.82 8.55 2.18
CA SER A 187 -5.60 9.16 1.10
C SER A 187 -7.09 8.77 1.17
N GLY A 188 -7.45 7.84 2.06
CA GLY A 188 -8.80 7.29 2.19
C GLY A 188 -8.75 5.88 2.76
N LEU A 189 -9.60 5.00 2.25
CA LEU A 189 -9.67 3.59 2.69
C LEU A 189 -8.44 2.75 2.31
N HIS A 190 -7.60 3.27 1.39
CA HIS A 190 -6.48 2.53 0.79
C HIS A 190 -6.95 1.26 0.09
N SER A 191 -6.34 0.10 0.37
CA SER A 191 -6.67 -1.20 -0.23
C SER A 191 -7.27 -2.22 0.75
N ASN A 192 -7.62 -1.81 1.97
CA ASN A 192 -8.09 -2.71 3.03
C ASN A 192 -9.56 -2.49 3.40
N GLY A 193 -10.23 -3.54 3.88
CA GLY A 193 -11.62 -3.46 4.35
C GLY A 193 -12.69 -3.38 3.25
N TYR A 194 -12.32 -3.51 1.96
CA TYR A 194 -13.26 -3.34 0.85
C TYR A 194 -14.42 -4.33 0.83
N SER A 195 -14.25 -5.52 1.43
CA SER A 195 -15.35 -6.48 1.57
C SER A 195 -16.47 -5.93 2.46
N LEU A 196 -16.12 -5.31 3.60
CA LEU A 196 -17.07 -4.63 4.47
C LEU A 196 -17.68 -3.42 3.76
N VAL A 197 -16.84 -2.57 3.14
CA VAL A 197 -17.27 -1.37 2.43
C VAL A 197 -18.29 -1.70 1.33
N ARG A 198 -18.00 -2.71 0.51
CA ARG A 198 -18.90 -3.21 -0.55
C ARG A 198 -20.22 -3.71 0.04
N HIS A 199 -20.15 -4.50 1.12
CA HIS A 199 -21.34 -5.01 1.78
C HIS A 199 -22.22 -3.88 2.31
N VAL A 200 -21.63 -2.88 2.96
CA VAL A 200 -22.34 -1.73 3.49
C VAL A 200 -22.99 -0.91 2.38
N PHE A 201 -22.24 -0.49 1.37
CA PHE A 201 -22.77 0.39 0.34
C PHE A 201 -23.70 -0.34 -0.64
N PHE A 202 -23.35 -1.53 -1.11
CA PHE A 202 -24.08 -2.20 -2.19
C PHE A 202 -25.14 -3.17 -1.69
N ASP A 203 -24.86 -3.90 -0.60
CA ASP A 203 -25.80 -4.91 -0.12
C ASP A 203 -26.79 -4.34 0.89
N ARG A 204 -26.35 -3.49 1.84
CA ARG A 204 -27.22 -2.87 2.84
C ARG A 204 -27.86 -1.59 2.32
N ALA A 205 -27.06 -0.60 1.95
CA ALA A 205 -27.56 0.72 1.54
C ALA A 205 -28.14 0.74 0.11
N LYS A 206 -27.83 -0.27 -0.70
CA LYS A 206 -28.23 -0.36 -2.13
C LYS A 206 -27.80 0.88 -2.94
N TRP A 207 -26.68 1.49 -2.58
CA TRP A 207 -26.11 2.62 -3.31
C TRP A 207 -25.39 2.13 -4.58
N THR A 208 -25.29 3.01 -5.56
CA THR A 208 -24.55 2.78 -6.80
C THR A 208 -23.28 3.63 -6.81
N LEU A 209 -22.30 3.25 -7.63
CA LEU A 209 -21.00 3.91 -7.70
C LEU A 209 -21.09 5.34 -8.25
N ASP A 210 -22.03 5.61 -9.15
CA ASP A 210 -22.29 6.93 -9.75
C ASP A 210 -23.07 7.88 -8.83
N ARG A 211 -23.52 7.41 -7.66
CA ARG A 211 -24.22 8.24 -6.68
C ARG A 211 -23.30 9.36 -6.19
N VAL A 212 -23.71 10.61 -6.42
CA VAL A 212 -23.11 11.79 -5.79
C VAL A 212 -23.50 11.83 -4.31
N VAL A 213 -22.50 11.91 -3.43
CA VAL A 213 -22.69 11.93 -1.97
C VAL A 213 -22.21 13.29 -1.45
N PRO A 214 -23.12 14.15 -0.94
CA PRO A 214 -22.77 15.51 -0.52
C PRO A 214 -21.61 15.58 0.49
N GLU A 215 -21.56 14.65 1.44
CA GLU A 215 -20.51 14.55 2.46
C GLU A 215 -19.14 14.21 1.87
N LEU A 216 -19.10 13.59 0.70
CA LEU A 216 -17.88 13.22 -0.02
C LEU A 216 -17.48 14.27 -1.07
N GLY A 217 -18.36 15.21 -1.41
CA GLY A 217 -18.15 16.22 -2.45
C GLY A 217 -18.11 15.67 -3.88
N THR A 218 -18.18 14.35 -4.08
CA THR A 218 -18.19 13.70 -5.40
C THR A 218 -18.96 12.37 -5.40
N THR A 219 -18.82 11.57 -6.45
CA THR A 219 -19.41 10.23 -6.56
C THR A 219 -18.78 9.24 -5.57
N LEU A 220 -19.57 8.28 -5.09
CA LEU A 220 -19.07 7.20 -4.23
C LEU A 220 -17.91 6.46 -4.90
N GLY A 221 -18.04 6.15 -6.19
CA GLY A 221 -17.06 5.41 -6.96
C GLY A 221 -15.70 6.09 -7.04
N GLU A 222 -15.65 7.41 -7.22
CA GLU A 222 -14.39 8.15 -7.24
C GLU A 222 -13.67 8.12 -5.88
N VAL A 223 -14.42 8.24 -4.77
CA VAL A 223 -13.82 8.12 -3.44
C VAL A 223 -13.34 6.70 -3.16
N LEU A 224 -14.13 5.68 -3.53
CA LEU A 224 -13.75 4.28 -3.37
C LEU A 224 -12.58 3.86 -4.28
N LEU A 225 -12.29 4.59 -5.35
CA LEU A 225 -11.13 4.36 -6.22
C LEU A 225 -9.94 5.28 -5.93
N THR A 226 -10.03 6.11 -4.88
CA THR A 226 -8.89 6.95 -4.50
C THR A 226 -7.67 6.05 -4.25
N PRO A 227 -6.55 6.25 -4.97
CA PRO A 227 -5.38 5.38 -4.89
C PRO A 227 -4.80 5.36 -3.47
N THR A 228 -4.24 4.22 -3.07
CA THR A 228 -3.39 4.15 -1.88
C THR A 228 -2.22 5.11 -2.03
N ARG A 229 -1.95 5.86 -0.95
CA ARG A 229 -0.80 6.75 -0.88
C ARG A 229 0.44 5.88 -0.67
N VAL A 230 1.48 6.10 -1.46
CA VAL A 230 2.77 5.41 -1.33
C VAL A 230 3.67 6.21 -0.39
N TYR A 231 4.15 5.60 0.70
CA TYR A 231 4.98 6.26 1.71
C TYR A 231 6.47 5.98 1.58
N ALA A 232 6.86 4.88 0.91
CA ALA A 232 8.23 4.35 0.94
C ALA A 232 9.31 5.42 0.77
N LYS A 233 9.24 6.23 -0.30
CA LYS A 233 10.24 7.28 -0.54
C LYS A 233 10.25 8.34 0.56
N HIS A 234 9.09 8.78 1.01
CA HIS A 234 8.96 9.79 2.07
C HIS A 234 9.50 9.28 3.42
N CYS A 235 9.26 8.02 3.74
CA CYS A 235 9.79 7.37 4.94
C CYS A 235 11.31 7.21 4.88
N LEU A 236 11.89 6.86 3.73
CA LEU A 236 13.36 6.80 3.55
C LEU A 236 13.99 8.18 3.69
N GLU A 237 13.38 9.21 3.12
CA GLU A 237 13.84 10.59 3.26
C GLU A 237 13.73 11.07 4.72
N LEU A 238 12.69 10.66 5.45
CA LEU A 238 12.55 10.92 6.88
C LEU A 238 13.64 10.22 7.70
N ILE A 239 13.94 8.95 7.41
CA ILE A 239 15.05 8.21 8.03
C ILE A 239 16.36 8.99 7.79
N GLN A 240 16.63 9.37 6.54
CA GLN A 240 17.84 10.08 6.18
C GLN A 240 17.98 11.44 6.88
N ALA A 241 16.86 12.17 7.03
CA ALA A 241 16.84 13.48 7.67
C ALA A 241 17.05 13.41 9.19
N LEU A 242 16.51 12.38 9.84
CA LEU A 242 16.47 12.29 11.30
C LEU A 242 17.52 11.36 11.91
N ASN A 243 17.76 10.20 11.30
CA ASN A 243 18.66 9.19 11.82
C ASN A 243 20.12 9.50 11.44
N GLY A 244 20.71 10.44 12.18
CA GLY A 244 22.16 10.53 12.38
C GLY A 244 22.62 9.61 13.52
N ASP A 245 23.64 10.03 14.28
CA ASP A 245 24.20 9.23 15.37
C ASP A 245 23.19 8.87 16.48
N GLN A 246 22.18 9.71 16.69
CA GLN A 246 21.19 9.53 17.76
C GLN A 246 20.04 8.60 17.38
N LYS A 247 19.81 8.34 16.08
CA LYS A 247 18.75 7.48 15.54
C LYS A 247 17.38 7.62 16.25
N PRO A 248 16.81 8.83 16.32
CA PRO A 248 15.58 9.09 17.09
C PRO A 248 14.34 8.42 16.49
N LEU A 249 14.34 8.01 15.22
CA LEU A 249 13.26 7.21 14.64
C LEU A 249 13.51 5.73 14.98
N HIS A 250 12.61 5.14 15.76
CA HIS A 250 12.77 3.82 16.35
C HIS A 250 12.05 2.73 15.58
N ALA A 251 10.79 2.97 15.21
CA ALA A 251 9.98 2.00 14.48
C ALA A 251 9.00 2.70 13.54
N MET A 252 8.52 1.97 12.54
CA MET A 252 7.40 2.38 11.70
C MET A 252 6.39 1.23 11.57
N SER A 253 5.14 1.56 11.24
CA SER A 253 4.06 0.60 11.06
C SER A 253 3.11 1.06 9.96
N HIS A 254 2.95 0.22 8.94
CA HIS A 254 1.99 0.43 7.86
C HIS A 254 0.59 -0.01 8.33
N ILE A 255 -0.39 0.88 8.22
CA ILE A 255 -1.75 0.65 8.76
C ILE A 255 -2.65 0.06 7.68
N THR A 256 -2.74 -1.28 7.70
CA THR A 256 -3.48 -2.09 6.71
C THR A 256 -4.65 -2.84 7.37
N GLY A 257 -4.97 -4.06 6.92
CA GLY A 257 -5.95 -4.93 7.56
C GLY A 257 -5.63 -5.18 9.03
N GLY A 258 -6.65 -5.19 9.89
CA GLY A 258 -6.48 -5.19 11.34
C GLY A 258 -6.46 -3.78 11.96
N GLY A 259 -6.33 -2.74 11.13
CA GLY A 259 -6.43 -1.34 11.52
C GLY A 259 -5.31 -0.84 12.42
N PHE A 260 -5.49 0.33 13.02
CA PHE A 260 -4.41 1.08 13.67
C PHE A 260 -3.75 0.30 14.81
N ALA A 261 -4.55 -0.17 15.78
CA ALA A 261 -4.03 -0.79 16.99
C ALA A 261 -3.27 -2.09 16.71
N ALA A 262 -3.83 -2.97 15.87
CA ALA A 262 -3.24 -4.27 15.61
C ALA A 262 -1.94 -4.19 14.82
N ASN A 263 -1.84 -3.25 13.87
CA ASN A 263 -0.62 -3.06 13.08
C ASN A 263 0.48 -2.40 13.92
N LEU A 264 0.15 -1.35 14.69
CA LEU A 264 1.16 -0.71 15.54
C LEU A 264 1.68 -1.67 16.62
N ALA A 265 0.82 -2.50 17.22
CA ALA A 265 1.24 -3.47 18.24
C ALA A 265 2.34 -4.43 17.77
N ARG A 266 2.45 -4.72 16.47
CA ARG A 266 3.49 -5.61 15.91
C ARG A 266 4.92 -5.07 16.07
N VAL A 267 5.06 -3.76 16.26
CA VAL A 267 6.36 -3.09 16.41
C VAL A 267 6.58 -2.51 17.80
N ILE A 268 5.75 -2.90 18.78
CA ILE A 268 5.88 -2.50 20.18
C ILE A 268 6.40 -3.71 20.98
N PRO A 269 7.45 -3.55 21.81
CA PRO A 269 7.96 -4.64 22.63
C PRO A 269 7.02 -4.96 23.80
N ASP A 270 7.06 -6.19 24.30
CA ASP A 270 6.15 -6.70 25.33
C ASP A 270 6.20 -5.91 26.65
N GLU A 271 7.32 -5.24 26.94
CA GLU A 271 7.51 -4.44 28.14
C GLU A 271 6.83 -3.06 28.08
N LEU A 272 6.34 -2.65 26.92
CA LEU A 272 5.73 -1.34 26.67
C LEU A 272 4.31 -1.47 26.13
N SER A 273 3.58 -0.35 26.15
CA SER A 273 2.25 -0.23 25.55
C SER A 273 2.06 1.18 25.02
N VAL A 274 1.12 1.38 24.11
CA VAL A 274 0.88 2.66 23.44
C VAL A 274 -0.51 3.16 23.73
N ARG A 275 -0.61 4.47 23.99
CA ARG A 275 -1.87 5.19 24.13
C ARG A 275 -2.01 6.17 22.98
N ILE A 276 -3.11 6.05 22.23
CA ILE A 276 -3.44 6.90 21.09
C ILE A 276 -4.65 7.76 21.44
N ASP A 277 -4.55 9.07 21.24
CA ASP A 277 -5.62 10.02 21.46
C ASP A 277 -6.37 10.31 20.15
N ARG A 278 -7.59 9.78 20.03
CA ARG A 278 -8.44 9.98 18.84
C ARG A 278 -8.76 11.45 18.60
N SER A 279 -8.75 12.30 19.62
CA SER A 279 -9.09 13.71 19.47
C SER A 279 -8.05 14.51 18.68
N THR A 280 -6.91 13.91 18.36
CA THR A 280 -5.84 14.54 17.58
C THR A 280 -6.13 14.61 16.07
N TRP A 281 -7.13 13.89 15.55
CA TRP A 281 -7.53 13.99 14.14
C TRP A 281 -9.00 13.70 13.86
N THR A 282 -9.42 14.07 12.65
CA THR A 282 -10.76 13.80 12.12
C THR A 282 -10.64 12.84 10.93
N PRO A 283 -11.17 11.61 11.01
CA PRO A 283 -11.23 10.71 9.86
C PRO A 283 -12.07 11.31 8.72
N ALA A 284 -11.70 11.00 7.48
CA ALA A 284 -12.46 11.43 6.31
C ALA A 284 -13.94 10.95 6.36
N PRO A 285 -14.89 11.67 5.74
CA PRO A 285 -16.32 11.36 5.87
C PRO A 285 -16.71 9.94 5.43
N ILE A 286 -15.94 9.31 4.53
CA ILE A 286 -16.16 7.94 4.08
C ILE A 286 -16.19 6.92 5.23
N PHE A 287 -15.34 7.08 6.26
CA PHE A 287 -15.31 6.17 7.41
C PHE A 287 -16.61 6.28 8.24
N GLY A 288 -17.08 7.51 8.46
CA GLY A 288 -18.34 7.77 9.15
C GLY A 288 -19.56 7.24 8.38
N LEU A 289 -19.55 7.35 7.05
CA LEU A 289 -20.60 6.79 6.20
C LEU A 289 -20.66 5.26 6.27
N VAL A 290 -19.50 4.58 6.27
CA VAL A 290 -19.45 3.12 6.46
C VAL A 290 -20.05 2.74 7.81
N GLY A 291 -19.69 3.46 8.87
CA GLY A 291 -20.26 3.28 10.21
C GLY A 291 -21.77 3.45 10.24
N LEU A 292 -22.27 4.58 9.71
CA LEU A 292 -23.68 4.94 9.76
C LEU A 292 -24.56 4.01 8.93
N LEU A 293 -24.19 3.77 7.66
CA LEU A 293 -25.00 2.95 6.75
C LEU A 293 -24.90 1.46 7.07
N GLY A 294 -23.77 1.05 7.63
CA GLY A 294 -23.50 -0.32 8.00
C GLY A 294 -23.92 -0.69 9.41
N ASP A 295 -24.40 0.27 10.22
CA ASP A 295 -24.61 0.10 11.67
C ASP A 295 -23.38 -0.57 12.33
N VAL A 296 -22.19 -0.12 11.92
CA VAL A 296 -20.90 -0.70 12.35
C VAL A 296 -20.39 0.11 13.53
N ALA A 297 -20.20 -0.57 14.67
CA ALA A 297 -19.65 0.04 15.86
C ALA A 297 -18.21 0.51 15.62
N LEU A 298 -17.82 1.59 16.29
CA LEU A 298 -16.49 2.19 16.15
C LEU A 298 -15.33 1.20 16.34
N PRO A 299 -15.33 0.29 17.34
CA PRO A 299 -14.25 -0.68 17.49
C PRO A 299 -14.11 -1.64 16.30
N GLU A 300 -15.19 -1.91 15.56
CA GLU A 300 -15.15 -2.75 14.37
C GLU A 300 -14.60 -1.99 13.15
N LEU A 301 -14.95 -0.70 13.02
CA LEU A 301 -14.33 0.18 12.03
C LEU A 301 -12.82 0.28 12.26
N GLU A 302 -12.39 0.51 13.50
CA GLU A 302 -10.97 0.65 13.86
C GLU A 302 -10.16 -0.64 13.72
N LYS A 303 -10.81 -1.81 13.75
CA LYS A 303 -10.18 -3.10 13.44
C LYS A 303 -10.09 -3.39 11.94
N THR A 304 -10.88 -2.70 11.13
CA THR A 304 -11.01 -3.00 9.71
C THR A 304 -10.35 -1.95 8.82
N LEU A 305 -10.41 -0.69 9.22
CA LEU A 305 -10.05 0.47 8.43
C LEU A 305 -8.96 1.29 9.13
N ASN A 306 -8.17 1.99 8.34
CA ASN A 306 -7.06 2.81 8.81
C ASN A 306 -7.50 4.11 9.55
N MET A 307 -8.79 4.45 9.45
CA MET A 307 -9.42 5.61 10.10
C MET A 307 -8.69 6.95 9.86
N GLY A 308 -8.03 7.11 8.71
CA GLY A 308 -7.36 8.34 8.30
C GLY A 308 -5.84 8.36 8.48
N ALA A 309 -5.24 7.35 9.11
CA ALA A 309 -3.79 7.24 9.26
C ALA A 309 -3.28 6.01 8.50
N GLY A 310 -2.49 6.19 7.45
CA GLY A 310 -2.01 5.07 6.62
C GLY A 310 -0.64 4.54 7.03
N MET A 311 0.20 5.37 7.65
CA MET A 311 1.52 4.99 8.14
C MET A 311 1.75 5.64 9.50
N VAL A 312 2.51 4.99 10.37
CA VAL A 312 2.85 5.48 11.71
C VAL A 312 4.35 5.36 11.94
N ALA A 313 4.93 6.36 12.60
CA ALA A 313 6.29 6.35 13.10
C ALA A 313 6.31 6.45 14.64
N VAL A 314 7.20 5.72 15.28
CA VAL A 314 7.52 5.81 16.71
C VAL A 314 8.91 6.41 16.84
N LEU A 315 9.01 7.52 17.54
CA LEU A 315 10.26 8.30 17.62
C LEU A 315 10.43 9.02 18.96
N ASP A 316 11.66 9.39 19.26
CA ASP A 316 11.98 10.25 20.40
C ASP A 316 11.23 11.59 20.28
N PRO A 317 10.66 12.12 21.38
CA PRO A 317 9.90 13.38 21.38
C PRO A 317 10.67 14.57 20.82
N SER A 318 12.00 14.61 20.97
CA SER A 318 12.83 15.71 20.48
C SER A 318 12.88 15.83 18.96
N ALA A 319 12.54 14.75 18.24
CA ALA A 319 12.49 14.72 16.79
C ALA A 319 11.09 14.94 16.21
N ALA A 320 10.05 15.05 17.04
CA ALA A 320 8.65 15.11 16.60
C ALA A 320 8.35 16.30 15.67
N ASP A 321 8.75 17.51 16.07
CA ASP A 321 8.50 18.73 15.28
C ASP A 321 9.27 18.70 13.96
N ALA A 322 10.51 18.20 13.97
CA ALA A 322 11.30 18.05 12.75
C ALA A 322 10.66 17.02 11.81
N ALA A 323 10.18 15.89 12.34
CA ALA A 323 9.50 14.87 11.54
C ALA A 323 8.24 15.42 10.85
N VAL A 324 7.41 16.17 11.58
CA VAL A 324 6.22 16.84 11.01
C VAL A 324 6.61 17.82 9.91
N GLN A 325 7.66 18.62 10.10
CA GLN A 325 8.13 19.58 9.11
C GLN A 325 8.67 18.91 7.85
N GLU A 326 9.46 17.84 8.00
CA GLU A 326 9.98 17.08 6.87
C GLU A 326 8.84 16.45 6.04
N LEU A 327 7.85 15.84 6.69
CA LEU A 327 6.69 15.26 6.01
C LEU A 327 5.82 16.33 5.33
N ALA A 328 5.58 17.46 6.00
CA ALA A 328 4.83 18.58 5.44
C ALA A 328 5.51 19.20 4.22
N ALA A 329 6.85 19.29 4.19
CA ALA A 329 7.62 19.76 3.04
C ALA A 329 7.47 18.86 1.79
N ARG A 330 6.88 17.67 1.96
CA ARG A 330 6.63 16.65 0.93
C ARG A 330 5.14 16.39 0.73
N ASP A 331 4.28 17.29 1.20
CA ASP A 331 2.83 17.19 1.11
C ASP A 331 2.26 15.91 1.75
N ILE A 332 2.90 15.44 2.82
CA ILE A 332 2.41 14.36 3.68
C ILE A 332 1.93 14.99 5.00
N PRO A 333 0.61 15.17 5.20
CA PRO A 333 0.10 15.63 6.48
C PRO A 333 0.42 14.60 7.56
N ALA A 334 1.02 15.05 8.66
CA ALA A 334 1.38 14.21 9.78
C ALA A 334 1.11 14.93 11.11
N TRP A 335 0.81 14.16 12.15
CA TRP A 335 0.51 14.69 13.48
C TRP A 335 0.90 13.69 14.56
N VAL A 336 1.32 14.21 15.72
CA VAL A 336 1.52 13.38 16.90
C VAL A 336 0.15 12.99 17.45
N CYS A 337 -0.07 11.69 17.61
CA CYS A 337 -1.36 11.13 18.01
C CYS A 337 -1.30 10.29 19.28
N GLY A 338 -0.12 10.07 19.86
CA GLY A 338 0.00 9.24 21.04
C GLY A 338 1.40 9.16 21.61
N GLU A 339 1.54 8.29 22.60
CA GLU A 339 2.77 8.08 23.34
C GLU A 339 2.96 6.61 23.71
N VAL A 340 4.22 6.20 23.82
CA VAL A 340 4.63 4.92 24.37
C VAL A 340 4.78 5.05 25.88
N THR A 341 4.12 4.16 26.61
CA THR A 341 4.06 4.11 28.06
C THR A 341 4.89 2.94 28.60
N ALA A 342 5.38 3.07 29.83
CA ALA A 342 6.10 2.00 30.53
C ALA A 342 5.18 0.88 31.06
N THR A 343 3.97 0.75 30.51
CA THR A 343 3.01 -0.29 30.88
C THR A 343 3.28 -1.55 30.06
N PRO A 344 3.59 -2.70 30.68
CA PRO A 344 3.79 -3.95 29.95
C PRO A 344 2.51 -4.43 29.27
N GLY A 345 2.67 -5.07 28.12
CA GLY A 345 1.59 -5.79 27.43
C GLY A 345 1.72 -5.86 25.91
N GLY A 346 2.62 -5.08 25.30
CA GLY A 346 2.71 -4.98 23.83
C GLY A 346 1.40 -4.48 23.22
N THR A 347 0.61 -3.70 23.97
CA THR A 347 -0.76 -3.33 23.57
C THR A 347 -0.83 -1.91 23.03
N VAL A 348 -1.79 -1.66 22.15
CA VAL A 348 -2.12 -0.32 21.65
C VAL A 348 -3.58 -0.03 21.95
N ALA A 349 -3.84 1.04 22.70
CA ALA A 349 -5.19 1.47 23.05
C ALA A 349 -5.50 2.84 22.43
N LEU A 350 -6.59 2.91 21.67
CA LEU A 350 -7.15 4.17 21.22
C LEU A 350 -8.17 4.67 22.26
N GLU A 351 -8.03 5.92 22.68
CA GLU A 351 -8.82 6.57 23.71
C GLU A 351 -9.51 7.84 23.20
N GLY A 352 -10.53 8.31 23.93
CA GLY A 352 -11.30 9.49 23.56
C GLY A 352 -12.22 9.25 22.36
N THR A 353 -12.63 10.34 21.71
CA THR A 353 -13.45 10.36 20.50
C THR A 353 -12.73 11.11 19.40
N TYR A 354 -12.93 10.69 18.15
CA TYR A 354 -12.41 11.44 17.00
C TYR A 354 -12.85 12.91 17.04
N ALA A 355 -11.96 13.79 16.59
CA ALA A 355 -12.32 15.19 16.40
C ALA A 355 -13.45 15.32 15.36
N LYS A 356 -14.16 16.44 15.42
CA LYS A 356 -15.31 16.76 14.56
C LYS A 356 -14.97 17.87 13.60
#